data_AF-A0A941V6J0-F1
#
_entry.id   AF-A0A941V6J0-F1
#
_cell.length_a   1.000
_cell.length_b   1.000
_cell.length_c   1.000
_cell.angle_alpha   90.00
_cell.angle_beta   90.00
_cell.angle_gamma   90.00
#
_symmetry.space_group_name_H-M   'P 1'
#
loop_
_entity.id
_entity.type
_entity.pdbx_description
1 polymer ?
#
loop_
_entity_poly.entity_id
_entity_poly.type
_entity_poly.pdbx_seq_one_letter_code
_entity_poly.pdbx_strand_id
1 'polypeptide(L)'
;MYSAGRDQHHITAAKCLPAIITGEDRAACIDGTNRDARVRMGSVAGTAVAGAAAFGKRQRWGTPETVGRHAASVLSVQVCDAGRRGSKWRYTASSLLLLPEMPMFNRSAVLPGVLLVCVSLALICSGLAPFDRLTWLMEVAPVLIVLPLLMATRQRYPLTGLLYGLIAVHAMVLIVGGAYTYARVPLGFWLQDWLGLARNPYDRIGHFMQGLVPALAAREILLRGAYVKGRRMAAFLCIAIAMMISACYELVEWGAALALGQGADEFLGTQGDPWDTQWDMFMALIGASIAMLLLARWHDEQMYKLHGMLVRNLPFGA
;
A
#
# COMPACT_ATOMS: atom_id res chain seq x y z
N MET A 1 -14.41 22.35 65.28
CA MET A 1 -13.49 22.77 64.21
C MET A 1 -14.06 22.28 62.89
N TYR A 2 -13.99 23.11 61.86
CA TYR A 2 -14.83 23.16 60.65
C TYR A 2 -14.88 21.92 59.73
N SER A 3 -16.10 21.63 59.26
CA SER A 3 -16.59 21.27 57.91
C SER A 3 -15.74 20.51 56.89
N ALA A 4 -16.31 19.37 56.47
CA ALA A 4 -16.49 18.77 55.13
C ALA A 4 -15.52 19.09 53.97
N GLY A 5 -15.06 18.01 53.32
CA GLY A 5 -14.52 18.02 51.96
C GLY A 5 -13.99 16.64 51.54
N ARG A 6 -14.74 15.92 50.71
CA ARG A 6 -14.16 15.07 49.66
C ARG A 6 -15.21 14.66 48.63
N ASP A 7 -14.98 15.18 47.42
CA ASP A 7 -15.76 15.02 46.21
C ASP A 7 -15.74 13.59 45.67
N GLN A 8 -16.93 13.07 45.33
CA GLN A 8 -17.11 11.95 44.40
C GLN A 8 -17.55 12.54 43.06
N HIS A 9 -16.64 12.56 42.08
CA HIS A 9 -16.99 12.83 40.69
C HIS A 9 -17.53 11.55 40.05
N HIS A 10 -18.85 11.51 39.85
CA HIS A 10 -19.53 10.60 38.95
C HIS A 10 -19.15 10.92 37.50
N ILE A 11 -18.48 9.98 36.81
CA ILE A 11 -18.39 9.98 35.34
C ILE A 11 -19.58 9.17 34.83
N THR A 12 -20.61 9.87 34.36
CA THR A 12 -21.73 9.27 33.63
C THR A 12 -21.28 8.92 32.21
N ALA A 13 -21.30 7.63 31.90
CA ALA A 13 -21.05 7.08 30.58
C ALA A 13 -22.17 7.50 29.60
N ALA A 14 -21.83 8.34 28.61
CA ALA A 14 -22.69 8.57 27.45
C ALA A 14 -22.49 7.43 26.45
N LYS A 15 -23.52 6.59 26.34
CA LYS A 15 -23.69 5.59 25.28
C LYS A 15 -23.75 6.29 23.91
N CYS A 16 -22.79 6.02 23.03
CA CYS A 16 -22.95 6.26 21.60
C CYS A 16 -23.58 5.02 20.96
N LEU A 17 -24.88 5.09 20.63
CA LEU A 17 -25.48 4.22 19.61
C LEU A 17 -25.22 4.82 18.21
N PRO A 18 -25.14 3.99 17.15
CA PRO A 18 -24.81 4.46 15.80
C PRO A 18 -26.01 5.21 15.19
N ALA A 19 -25.79 6.49 14.86
CA ALA A 19 -26.72 7.27 14.07
C ALA A 19 -26.62 6.85 12.60
N ILE A 20 -27.76 6.40 12.09
CA ILE A 20 -28.05 6.09 10.69
C ILE A 20 -27.83 7.37 9.86
N ILE A 21 -26.97 7.27 8.85
CA ILE A 21 -26.62 8.36 7.93
C ILE A 21 -27.76 8.56 6.94
N THR A 22 -28.56 9.60 7.16
CA THR A 22 -29.26 10.37 6.11
C THR A 22 -28.49 11.69 6.01
N GLY A 23 -27.78 11.97 4.94
CA GLY A 23 -28.35 12.56 3.73
C GLY A 23 -28.52 14.06 3.94
N GLU A 24 -27.65 14.85 3.29
CA GLU A 24 -27.65 16.33 3.25
C GLU A 24 -27.25 17.05 4.55
N ASP A 25 -26.00 17.54 4.64
CA ASP A 25 -25.76 18.97 4.48
C ASP A 25 -24.27 19.35 4.67
N ARG A 26 -23.92 20.45 4.01
CA ARG A 26 -22.60 21.04 3.85
C ARG A 26 -21.94 21.38 5.19
N ALA A 27 -20.83 20.73 5.51
CA ALA A 27 -19.92 21.19 6.56
C ALA A 27 -19.07 22.36 6.03
N ALA A 28 -19.40 23.56 6.51
CA ALA A 28 -18.56 24.74 6.40
C ALA A 28 -17.25 24.52 7.17
N CYS A 29 -16.11 24.65 6.49
CA CYS A 29 -14.82 24.83 7.15
C CYS A 29 -14.81 26.21 7.83
N ILE A 30 -14.75 26.23 9.15
CA ILE A 30 -14.39 27.42 9.93
C ILE A 30 -12.86 27.47 9.94
N ASP A 31 -12.29 28.34 9.10
CA ASP A 31 -10.88 28.73 9.18
C ASP A 31 -10.71 29.69 10.37
N GLY A 32 -10.06 29.20 11.41
CA GLY A 32 -9.73 29.96 12.60
C GLY A 32 -8.48 30.79 12.41
N THR A 33 -8.49 31.80 11.54
CA THR A 33 -7.40 32.78 11.43
C THR A 33 -7.86 34.16 10.96
N ASN A 34 -8.62 34.90 11.78
CA ASN A 34 -8.48 36.37 11.80
C ASN A 34 -9.16 37.01 13.02
N ARG A 35 -8.38 37.30 14.05
CA ARG A 35 -8.69 38.37 15.00
C ARG A 35 -8.12 39.64 14.39
N ASP A 36 -8.95 40.36 13.63
CA ASP A 36 -8.88 41.82 13.40
C ASP A 36 -9.67 42.19 12.15
N ALA A 37 -10.98 42.36 12.30
CA ALA A 37 -11.78 43.12 11.34
C ALA A 37 -12.77 43.98 12.10
N ARG A 38 -12.41 45.26 12.21
CA ARG A 38 -13.20 46.34 12.81
C ARG A 38 -14.59 46.42 12.21
N VAL A 39 -15.56 46.61 13.11
CA VAL A 39 -16.91 47.10 12.86
C VAL A 39 -16.90 48.26 11.86
N ARG A 40 -17.59 48.10 10.74
CA ARG A 40 -18.16 49.22 9.97
C ARG A 40 -19.66 49.00 9.86
N MET A 41 -20.42 49.78 10.64
CA MET A 41 -21.84 49.97 10.43
C MET A 41 -22.05 50.66 9.07
N GLY A 42 -22.81 50.00 8.19
CA GLY A 42 -23.42 50.59 7.01
C GLY A 42 -24.93 50.51 7.17
N SER A 43 -25.52 51.61 7.61
CA SER A 43 -26.95 51.88 7.64
C SER A 43 -27.52 51.87 6.22
N VAL A 44 -28.56 51.06 5.95
CA VAL A 44 -29.69 51.49 5.11
C VAL A 44 -30.99 50.86 5.66
N ALA A 45 -31.92 51.76 5.97
CA ALA A 45 -33.34 51.60 6.30
C ALA A 45 -34.04 50.45 5.54
N GLY A 46 -34.88 49.64 6.18
CA GLY A 46 -36.25 50.01 6.57
C GLY A 46 -37.20 49.53 5.46
N THR A 47 -37.93 48.43 5.66
CA THR A 47 -39.32 48.51 6.14
C THR A 47 -39.79 47.12 6.54
N ALA A 48 -40.25 47.00 7.79
CA ALA A 48 -41.11 45.92 8.24
C ALA A 48 -42.57 46.38 8.10
N VAL A 49 -43.43 45.54 7.52
CA VAL A 49 -44.88 45.59 7.76
C VAL A 49 -45.32 44.19 8.15
N ALA A 50 -45.94 44.13 9.32
CA ALA A 50 -46.52 42.96 9.97
C ALA A 50 -48.02 42.82 9.62
N GLY A 51 -48.59 41.64 9.89
CA GLY A 51 -50.04 41.37 9.95
C GLY A 51 -50.36 40.01 9.32
N ALA A 52 -50.38 38.88 10.03
CA ALA A 52 -51.30 38.42 11.10
C ALA A 52 -52.70 37.97 10.61
N ALA A 53 -53.05 36.75 11.06
CA ALA A 53 -54.39 36.20 11.32
C ALA A 53 -55.15 35.38 10.25
N ALA A 54 -55.09 34.05 10.45
CA ALA A 54 -56.19 33.19 10.95
C ALA A 54 -57.29 32.60 10.03
N PHE A 55 -57.63 31.33 10.38
CA PHE A 55 -58.85 30.54 10.06
C PHE A 55 -59.02 30.09 8.59
N GLY A 56 -59.17 28.82 8.22
CA GLY A 56 -59.64 27.63 8.91
C GLY A 56 -60.88 27.10 8.18
N LYS A 57 -60.76 26.00 7.41
CA LYS A 57 -61.86 25.04 7.14
C LYS A 57 -61.36 23.78 6.43
N ARG A 58 -61.88 22.65 6.91
CA ARG A 58 -61.66 21.25 6.52
C ARG A 58 -62.33 20.95 5.18
N GLN A 59 -61.72 20.14 4.30
CA GLN A 59 -62.35 19.09 3.46
C GLN A 59 -61.22 18.13 3.01
N ARG A 60 -61.13 16.90 3.55
CA ARG A 60 -61.77 15.62 3.18
C ARG A 60 -60.90 14.80 2.21
N TRP A 61 -60.56 13.59 2.67
CA TRP A 61 -59.70 12.60 2.02
C TRP A 61 -60.34 12.01 0.76
N GLY A 62 -59.54 11.87 -0.30
CA GLY A 62 -59.81 11.04 -1.48
C GLY A 62 -58.49 10.41 -1.94
N THR A 63 -58.52 9.09 -2.12
CA THR A 63 -57.41 8.19 -2.46
C THR A 63 -57.03 8.23 -3.95
N PRO A 64 -55.87 7.64 -4.35
CA PRO A 64 -55.11 8.05 -5.53
C PRO A 64 -55.35 7.15 -6.74
N GLU A 65 -55.37 7.72 -7.96
CA GLU A 65 -55.21 6.93 -9.18
C GLU A 65 -54.68 7.76 -10.36
N THR A 66 -53.60 7.24 -10.97
CA THR A 66 -53.09 7.47 -12.35
C THR A 66 -52.45 8.85 -12.66
N VAL A 67 -51.12 8.99 -12.59
CA VAL A 67 -50.07 8.62 -13.60
C VAL A 67 -50.19 9.42 -14.91
N GLY A 68 -49.20 10.30 -15.16
CA GLY A 68 -48.89 10.73 -16.53
C GLY A 68 -48.12 12.05 -16.70
N ARG A 69 -46.79 11.95 -16.78
CA ARG A 69 -45.86 12.85 -17.51
C ARG A 69 -45.67 14.28 -16.96
N HIS A 70 -44.71 14.44 -16.05
CA HIS A 70 -44.04 15.72 -15.86
C HIS A 70 -42.90 15.90 -16.88
N ALA A 71 -42.98 17.03 -17.58
CA ALA A 71 -41.93 17.57 -18.42
C ALA A 71 -40.67 17.87 -17.59
N ALA A 72 -39.54 17.32 -18.02
CA ALA A 72 -38.23 17.74 -17.53
C ALA A 72 -37.86 19.06 -18.20
N SER A 73 -38.27 20.18 -17.61
CA SER A 73 -37.69 21.50 -17.90
C SER A 73 -36.30 21.56 -17.27
N VAL A 74 -35.27 21.34 -18.08
CA VAL A 74 -33.88 21.60 -17.68
C VAL A 74 -33.71 23.12 -17.56
N LEU A 75 -33.64 23.59 -16.31
CA LEU A 75 -33.28 24.96 -15.97
C LEU A 75 -31.78 25.13 -16.23
N SER A 76 -31.40 25.61 -17.41
CA SER A 76 -30.05 26.09 -17.66
C SER A 76 -29.85 27.41 -16.93
N VAL A 77 -29.21 27.37 -15.77
CA VAL A 77 -28.72 28.58 -15.08
C VAL A 77 -27.60 29.17 -15.94
N GLN A 78 -27.92 30.24 -16.66
CA GLN A 78 -26.97 30.98 -17.48
C GLN A 78 -26.33 32.05 -16.60
N VAL A 79 -25.09 31.81 -16.17
CA VAL A 79 -24.26 32.83 -15.53
C VAL A 79 -23.84 33.83 -16.61
N CYS A 80 -24.42 35.02 -16.60
CA CYS A 80 -23.97 36.14 -17.42
C CYS A 80 -22.69 36.72 -16.81
N ASP A 81 -21.54 36.43 -17.41
CA ASP A 81 -20.29 37.13 -17.10
C ASP A 81 -20.17 38.37 -18.01
N ALA A 82 -20.27 39.54 -17.39
CA ALA A 82 -20.16 40.82 -18.06
C ALA A 82 -18.69 41.23 -18.18
N GLY A 83 -18.12 40.97 -19.35
CA GLY A 83 -17.12 41.84 -19.97
C GLY A 83 -15.66 41.66 -19.56
N ARG A 84 -14.89 40.95 -20.41
CA ARG A 84 -13.70 41.52 -21.05
C ARG A 84 -13.22 40.72 -22.26
N ARG A 85 -12.82 41.48 -23.28
CA ARG A 85 -12.34 41.09 -24.61
C ARG A 85 -11.21 40.07 -24.61
N GLY A 86 -11.32 39.08 -25.52
CA GLY A 86 -10.19 38.65 -26.37
C GLY A 86 -9.57 37.28 -26.11
N SER A 87 -10.10 36.23 -26.75
CA SER A 87 -9.37 35.33 -27.68
C SER A 87 -10.20 34.08 -27.95
N LYS A 88 -10.43 33.80 -29.25
CA LYS A 88 -11.24 32.68 -29.74
C LYS A 88 -10.43 31.38 -29.65
N TRP A 89 -10.91 30.41 -28.88
CA TRP A 89 -10.67 28.99 -29.17
C TRP A 89 -12.02 28.35 -29.50
N ARG A 90 -12.28 28.20 -30.80
CA ARG A 90 -13.40 27.40 -31.32
C ARG A 90 -12.90 25.96 -31.42
N TYR A 91 -13.31 25.09 -30.50
CA TYR A 91 -13.27 23.66 -30.77
C TYR A 91 -14.51 23.30 -31.56
N THR A 92 -14.37 23.21 -32.89
CA THR A 92 -15.37 22.56 -33.74
C THR A 92 -15.27 21.06 -33.51
N ALA A 93 -16.13 20.55 -32.63
CA ALA A 93 -16.38 19.12 -32.48
C ALA A 93 -17.28 18.67 -33.63
N SER A 94 -16.69 18.21 -34.73
CA SER A 94 -17.39 17.41 -35.73
C SER A 94 -16.36 16.64 -36.54
N SER A 95 -16.52 15.32 -36.56
CA SER A 95 -15.89 14.41 -37.51
C SER A 95 -14.41 14.07 -37.26
N LEU A 96 -14.13 13.36 -36.16
CA LEU A 96 -13.02 12.40 -36.17
C LEU A 96 -13.57 11.01 -35.90
N LEU A 97 -13.46 10.21 -36.95
CA LEU A 97 -13.79 8.81 -37.11
C LEU A 97 -13.65 7.95 -35.85
N LEU A 98 -14.63 7.08 -35.69
CA LEU A 98 -14.61 5.81 -34.97
C LEU A 98 -13.35 5.01 -35.37
N LEU A 99 -12.23 5.27 -34.70
CA LEU A 99 -11.20 4.26 -34.54
C LEU A 99 -11.74 3.30 -33.48
N PRO A 100 -11.72 1.97 -33.70
CA PRO A 100 -11.88 1.05 -32.58
C PRO A 100 -10.81 1.43 -31.56
N GLU A 101 -11.20 1.58 -30.30
CA GLU A 101 -10.22 1.68 -29.23
C GLU A 101 -9.35 0.43 -29.33
N MET A 102 -8.17 0.58 -29.93
CA MET A 102 -7.14 -0.45 -29.91
C MET A 102 -6.95 -0.78 -28.43
N PRO A 103 -6.97 -2.06 -28.01
CA PRO A 103 -6.83 -2.40 -26.61
C PRO A 103 -5.54 -1.76 -26.14
N MET A 104 -5.67 -0.72 -25.31
CA MET A 104 -4.52 -0.04 -24.74
C MET A 104 -3.82 -1.12 -23.93
N PHE A 105 -2.73 -1.64 -24.48
CA PHE A 105 -1.88 -2.61 -23.83
C PHE A 105 -1.52 -1.97 -22.50
N ASN A 106 -2.15 -2.44 -21.42
CA ASN A 106 -2.03 -1.80 -20.14
C ASN A 106 -0.60 -2.06 -19.67
N ARG A 107 0.31 -1.11 -19.94
CA ARG A 107 1.75 -1.25 -19.68
C ARG A 107 2.02 -1.65 -18.22
N SER A 108 1.09 -1.34 -17.31
CA SER A 108 1.15 -1.73 -15.90
C SER A 108 0.96 -3.24 -15.63
N ALA A 109 0.29 -3.99 -16.52
CA ALA A 109 0.04 -5.43 -16.36
C ALA A 109 1.09 -6.32 -17.07
N VAL A 110 1.83 -5.75 -18.02
CA VAL A 110 2.83 -6.50 -18.83
C VAL A 110 4.01 -6.93 -17.97
N LEU A 111 4.59 -6.00 -17.21
CA LEU A 111 5.77 -6.28 -16.40
C LEU A 111 5.49 -7.39 -15.36
N PRO A 112 4.43 -7.33 -14.53
CA PRO A 112 4.11 -8.43 -13.62
C PRO A 112 3.87 -9.76 -14.33
N GLY A 113 3.22 -9.74 -15.51
CA GLY A 113 2.99 -10.94 -16.30
C GLY A 113 4.29 -11.58 -16.82
N VAL A 114 5.21 -10.76 -17.36
CA VAL A 114 6.52 -11.24 -17.82
C VAL A 114 7.34 -11.80 -16.66
N LEU A 115 7.41 -11.07 -15.53
CA LEU A 115 8.13 -11.54 -14.35
C LEU A 115 7.55 -12.85 -13.81
N LEU A 116 6.22 -12.99 -13.77
CA LEU A 116 5.55 -14.22 -13.36
C LEU A 116 5.97 -15.40 -14.24
N VAL A 117 5.95 -15.23 -15.56
CA VAL A 117 6.37 -16.28 -16.50
C VAL A 117 7.84 -16.64 -16.29
N CYS A 118 8.74 -15.65 -16.21
CA CYS A 118 10.17 -15.90 -15.99
C CYS A 118 10.45 -16.68 -14.71
N VAL A 119 9.84 -16.26 -13.59
CA VAL A 119 10.03 -16.93 -12.29
C VAL A 119 9.41 -18.33 -12.30
N SER A 120 8.23 -18.49 -12.92
CA SER A 120 7.58 -19.81 -13.03
C SER A 120 8.40 -20.78 -13.87
N LEU A 121 8.96 -20.32 -15.00
CA LEU A 121 9.85 -21.13 -15.83
C LEU A 121 11.12 -21.52 -15.07
N ALA A 122 11.77 -20.58 -14.39
CA ALA A 122 12.97 -20.87 -13.60
C ALA A 122 12.68 -21.87 -12.47
N LEU A 123 11.54 -21.74 -11.79
CA LEU A 123 11.10 -22.65 -10.73
C LEU A 123 10.85 -24.07 -11.27
N ILE A 124 10.18 -24.20 -12.42
CA ILE A 124 9.95 -25.49 -13.06
C ILE A 124 11.28 -26.11 -13.49
N CYS A 125 12.14 -25.34 -14.17
CA CYS A 125 13.44 -25.81 -14.63
C CYS A 125 14.36 -26.25 -13.48
N SER A 126 14.42 -25.50 -12.37
CA SER A 126 15.24 -25.88 -11.22
C SER A 126 14.74 -27.15 -10.53
N GLY A 127 13.42 -27.39 -10.55
CA GLY A 127 12.81 -28.59 -9.94
C GLY A 127 12.98 -29.88 -10.75
N LEU A 128 13.42 -29.82 -12.02
CA LEU A 128 13.59 -31.03 -12.84
C LEU A 128 14.72 -31.93 -12.33
N ALA A 129 15.82 -31.34 -11.90
CA ALA A 129 17.00 -32.05 -11.40
C ALA A 129 17.81 -31.17 -10.44
N PRO A 130 17.26 -30.76 -9.28
CA PRO A 130 18.02 -30.03 -8.27
C PRO A 130 19.08 -30.95 -7.64
N PHE A 131 20.10 -30.34 -7.05
CA PHE A 131 21.18 -31.06 -6.39
C PHE A 131 20.67 -31.95 -5.23
N ASP A 132 19.85 -31.38 -4.35
CA ASP A 132 19.07 -32.12 -3.35
C ASP A 132 17.61 -31.67 -3.39
N ARG A 133 16.67 -32.63 -3.41
CA ARG A 133 15.24 -32.35 -3.58
C ARG A 133 14.59 -31.77 -2.32
N LEU A 134 15.04 -32.20 -1.14
CA LEU A 134 14.48 -31.74 0.12
C LEU A 134 14.93 -30.30 0.40
N THR A 135 16.23 -30.04 0.28
CA THR A 135 16.81 -28.70 0.36
C THR A 135 16.17 -27.79 -0.70
N TRP A 136 16.05 -28.23 -1.95
CA TRP A 136 15.37 -27.43 -2.98
C TRP A 136 13.96 -27.02 -2.56
N LEU A 137 13.15 -27.95 -2.03
CA LEU A 137 11.79 -27.66 -1.60
C LEU A 137 11.75 -26.65 -0.45
N MET A 138 12.65 -26.78 0.52
CA MET A 138 12.72 -25.89 1.68
C MET A 138 13.13 -24.47 1.25
N GLU A 139 14.13 -24.36 0.39
CA GLU A 139 14.65 -23.08 -0.12
C GLU A 139 13.65 -22.33 -1.02
N VAL A 140 12.92 -23.05 -1.88
CA VAL A 140 11.92 -22.43 -2.77
C VAL A 140 10.54 -22.31 -2.15
N ALA A 141 10.31 -22.80 -0.92
CA ALA A 141 9.02 -22.71 -0.24
C ALA A 141 8.45 -21.28 -0.16
N PRO A 142 9.25 -20.23 0.13
CA PRO A 142 8.74 -18.86 0.09
C PRO A 142 8.24 -18.46 -1.30
N VAL A 143 8.91 -18.91 -2.38
CA VAL A 143 8.52 -18.66 -3.77
C VAL A 143 7.19 -19.34 -4.09
N LEU A 144 7.03 -20.60 -3.66
CA LEU A 144 5.79 -21.38 -3.83
C LEU A 144 4.58 -20.75 -3.12
N ILE A 145 4.81 -20.01 -2.03
CA ILE A 145 3.76 -19.30 -1.30
C ILE A 145 3.48 -17.92 -1.93
N VAL A 146 4.52 -17.17 -2.25
CA VAL A 146 4.40 -15.78 -2.72
C VAL A 146 3.84 -15.69 -4.13
N LEU A 147 4.19 -16.58 -5.07
CA LEU A 147 3.65 -16.52 -6.44
C LEU A 147 2.11 -16.62 -6.49
N PRO A 148 1.47 -17.64 -5.90
CA PRO A 148 0.02 -17.73 -5.86
C PRO A 148 -0.62 -16.55 -5.15
N LEU A 149 -0.02 -16.07 -4.05
CA LEU A 149 -0.51 -14.90 -3.33
C LEU A 149 -0.53 -13.65 -4.20
N LEU A 150 0.56 -13.38 -4.93
CA LEU A 150 0.63 -12.25 -5.86
C LEU A 150 -0.37 -12.39 -7.00
N MET A 151 -0.55 -13.60 -7.54
CA MET A 151 -1.53 -13.86 -8.60
C MET A 151 -2.97 -13.63 -8.10
N ALA A 152 -3.30 -14.08 -6.89
CA ALA A 152 -4.62 -13.92 -6.29
C ALA A 152 -4.94 -12.47 -5.91
N THR A 153 -3.93 -11.70 -5.49
CA THR A 153 -4.11 -10.32 -5.01
C THR A 153 -3.94 -9.26 -6.11
N ARG A 154 -3.38 -9.58 -7.29
CA ARG A 154 -3.02 -8.61 -8.34
C ARG A 154 -4.12 -7.64 -8.76
N GLN A 155 -5.40 -8.05 -8.71
CA GLN A 155 -6.53 -7.21 -9.11
C GLN A 155 -7.05 -6.32 -7.97
N ARG A 156 -6.95 -6.79 -6.71
CA ARG A 156 -7.46 -6.07 -5.54
C ARG A 156 -6.41 -5.15 -4.92
N TYR A 157 -5.15 -5.60 -4.95
CA TYR A 157 -4.02 -4.91 -4.37
C TYR A 157 -2.80 -5.10 -5.27
N PRO A 158 -2.76 -4.45 -6.46
CA PRO A 158 -1.57 -4.49 -7.31
C PRO A 158 -0.41 -3.86 -6.54
N LEU A 159 0.79 -4.44 -6.62
CA LEU A 159 1.99 -3.87 -6.03
C LEU A 159 2.69 -2.90 -7.01
N THR A 160 3.61 -2.08 -6.50
CA THR A 160 4.47 -1.26 -7.34
C THR A 160 5.37 -2.13 -8.26
N GLY A 161 5.72 -1.60 -9.43
CA GLY A 161 6.59 -2.29 -10.39
C GLY A 161 7.98 -2.59 -9.81
N LEU A 162 8.50 -1.67 -8.97
CA LEU A 162 9.71 -1.86 -8.18
C LEU A 162 9.59 -3.11 -7.29
N LEU A 163 8.51 -3.21 -6.52
CA LEU A 163 8.33 -4.34 -5.61
C LEU A 163 8.15 -5.66 -6.35
N TYR A 164 7.38 -5.68 -7.46
CA TYR A 164 7.32 -6.87 -8.32
C TYR A 164 8.69 -7.29 -8.86
N GLY A 165 9.48 -6.33 -9.34
CA GLY A 165 10.83 -6.60 -9.84
C GLY A 165 11.74 -7.16 -8.75
N LEU A 166 11.73 -6.56 -7.56
CA LEU A 166 12.54 -7.01 -6.44
C LEU A 166 12.12 -8.38 -5.91
N ILE A 167 10.81 -8.66 -5.84
CA ILE A 167 10.31 -10.00 -5.50
C ILE A 167 10.77 -11.02 -6.54
N ALA A 168 10.75 -10.69 -7.84
CA ALA A 168 11.23 -11.59 -8.88
C ALA A 168 12.73 -11.86 -8.78
N VAL A 169 13.55 -10.84 -8.50
CA VAL A 169 15.00 -10.99 -8.27
C VAL A 169 15.25 -11.85 -7.04
N HIS A 170 14.57 -11.58 -5.91
CA HIS A 170 14.67 -12.37 -4.70
C HIS A 170 14.28 -13.84 -4.97
N ALA A 171 13.16 -14.07 -5.66
CA ALA A 171 12.72 -15.41 -6.03
C ALA A 171 13.77 -16.14 -6.89
N MET A 172 14.45 -15.42 -7.80
CA MET A 172 15.53 -16.02 -8.59
C MET A 172 16.73 -16.41 -7.73
N VAL A 173 17.09 -15.60 -6.72
CA VAL A 173 18.15 -15.92 -5.76
C VAL A 173 17.82 -17.23 -5.02
N LEU A 174 16.59 -17.36 -4.50
CA LEU A 174 16.10 -18.58 -3.83
C LEU A 174 16.07 -19.78 -4.78
N ILE A 175 15.57 -19.61 -6.00
CA ILE A 175 15.48 -20.69 -7.01
C ILE A 175 16.86 -21.20 -7.40
N VAL A 176 17.83 -20.30 -7.64
CA VAL A 176 19.20 -20.69 -7.96
C VAL A 176 19.86 -21.35 -6.75
N GLY A 177 19.66 -20.78 -5.56
CA GLY A 177 20.14 -21.35 -4.31
C GLY A 177 19.62 -22.77 -4.08
N GLY A 178 18.32 -22.99 -4.19
CA GLY A 178 17.72 -24.33 -4.08
C GLY A 178 18.13 -25.29 -5.20
N ALA A 179 18.37 -24.81 -6.42
CA ALA A 179 18.79 -25.66 -7.54
C ALA A 179 20.16 -26.30 -7.30
N TYR A 180 21.11 -25.54 -6.77
CA TYR A 180 22.49 -26.00 -6.52
C TYR A 180 22.70 -26.50 -5.09
N THR A 181 21.84 -26.11 -4.14
CA THR A 181 22.15 -25.84 -2.73
C THR A 181 23.08 -24.65 -2.54
N TYR A 182 22.82 -23.85 -1.51
CA TYR A 182 23.45 -22.53 -1.33
C TYR A 182 24.98 -22.59 -1.29
N ALA A 183 25.54 -23.59 -0.61
CA ALA A 183 26.99 -23.82 -0.51
C ALA A 183 27.66 -24.13 -1.86
N ARG A 184 26.90 -24.47 -2.90
CA ARG A 184 27.41 -24.94 -4.20
C ARG A 184 27.15 -23.96 -5.35
N VAL A 185 26.51 -22.81 -5.09
CA VAL A 185 26.21 -21.86 -6.16
C VAL A 185 27.51 -21.24 -6.71
N PRO A 186 27.76 -21.28 -8.03
CA PRO A 186 29.00 -20.79 -8.63
C PRO A 186 29.32 -19.32 -8.33
N LEU A 187 28.30 -18.45 -8.31
CA LEU A 187 28.45 -17.03 -7.97
C LEU A 187 29.10 -16.84 -6.60
N GLY A 188 28.75 -17.71 -5.66
CA GLY A 188 29.29 -17.69 -4.32
C GLY A 188 30.79 -18.00 -4.28
N PHE A 189 31.26 -18.98 -5.04
CA PHE A 189 32.70 -19.26 -5.16
C PHE A 189 33.46 -18.09 -5.77
N TRP A 190 32.91 -17.41 -6.79
CA TRP A 190 33.55 -16.22 -7.36
C TRP A 190 33.71 -15.10 -6.33
N LEU A 191 32.67 -14.85 -5.53
CA LEU A 191 32.73 -13.88 -4.43
C LEU A 191 33.72 -14.30 -3.34
N GLN A 192 33.75 -15.59 -3.03
CA GLN A 192 34.70 -16.16 -2.07
C GLN A 192 36.14 -15.87 -2.50
N ASP A 193 36.48 -16.16 -3.75
CA ASP A 193 37.82 -15.95 -4.29
C ASP A 193 38.19 -14.46 -4.37
N TRP A 194 37.27 -13.61 -4.83
CA TRP A 194 37.52 -12.17 -4.99
C TRP A 194 37.71 -11.44 -3.67
N LEU A 195 37.00 -11.87 -2.62
CA LEU A 195 37.03 -11.23 -1.30
C LEU A 195 37.92 -11.98 -0.29
N GLY A 196 38.51 -13.11 -0.69
CA GLY A 196 39.34 -13.96 0.18
C GLY A 196 38.56 -14.54 1.37
N LEU A 197 37.31 -14.92 1.15
CA LEU A 197 36.43 -15.42 2.22
C LEU A 197 36.70 -16.89 2.53
N ALA A 198 36.43 -17.29 3.77
CA ALA A 198 36.63 -18.66 4.22
C ALA A 198 35.63 -19.67 3.61
N ARG A 199 34.42 -19.21 3.27
CA ARG A 199 33.32 -20.04 2.77
C ARG A 199 32.57 -19.36 1.63
N ASN A 200 31.76 -20.13 0.91
CA ASN A 200 30.85 -19.61 -0.11
C ASN A 200 29.78 -18.72 0.57
N PRO A 201 29.71 -17.41 0.28
CA PRO A 201 28.82 -16.47 0.96
C PRO A 201 27.47 -16.30 0.23
N TYR A 202 27.08 -17.22 -0.68
CA TYR A 202 25.86 -17.05 -1.46
C TYR A 202 24.62 -16.86 -0.56
N ASP A 203 24.60 -17.56 0.56
CA ASP A 203 23.54 -17.44 1.56
C ASP A 203 23.33 -16.04 2.10
N ARG A 204 24.43 -15.34 2.38
CA ARG A 204 24.43 -13.94 2.81
C ARG A 204 23.78 -13.01 1.78
N ILE A 205 23.78 -13.38 0.49
CA ILE A 205 23.05 -12.65 -0.56
C ILE A 205 21.54 -12.89 -0.44
N GLY A 206 21.13 -14.14 -0.17
CA GLY A 206 19.76 -14.50 0.14
C GLY A 206 19.23 -13.68 1.32
N HIS A 207 19.97 -13.66 2.42
CA HIS A 207 19.61 -12.90 3.62
C HIS A 207 19.61 -11.39 3.40
N PHE A 208 20.54 -10.85 2.62
CA PHE A 208 20.48 -9.45 2.18
C PHE A 208 19.17 -9.14 1.46
N MET A 209 18.75 -10.01 0.52
CA MET A 209 17.48 -9.86 -0.20
C MET A 209 16.27 -10.08 0.73
N GLN A 210 16.38 -10.91 1.76
CA GLN A 210 15.39 -11.15 2.82
C GLN A 210 15.26 -9.98 3.80
N GLY A 211 16.28 -9.15 3.93
CA GLY A 211 16.14 -7.83 4.51
C GLY A 211 15.41 -6.86 3.59
N LEU A 212 15.92 -6.75 2.35
CA LEU A 212 15.57 -5.70 1.41
C LEU A 212 14.10 -5.78 0.93
N VAL A 213 13.66 -6.96 0.49
CA VAL A 213 12.36 -7.12 -0.15
C VAL A 213 11.20 -7.10 0.85
N PRO A 214 11.24 -7.86 1.96
CA PRO A 214 10.23 -7.77 3.01
C PRO A 214 10.10 -6.38 3.62
N ALA A 215 11.20 -5.63 3.78
CA ALA A 215 11.13 -4.24 4.26
C ALA A 215 10.31 -3.35 3.31
N LEU A 216 10.51 -3.46 1.99
CA LEU A 216 9.71 -2.70 1.01
C LEU A 216 8.27 -3.20 0.90
N ALA A 217 8.04 -4.51 1.01
CA ALA A 217 6.69 -5.08 1.06
C ALA A 217 5.91 -4.55 2.27
N ALA A 218 6.51 -4.60 3.46
CA ALA A 218 5.96 -4.02 4.68
C ALA A 218 5.68 -2.52 4.50
N ARG A 219 6.63 -1.78 3.93
CA ARG A 219 6.48 -0.34 3.66
C ARG A 219 5.27 -0.04 2.79
N GLU A 220 5.12 -0.77 1.69
CA GLU A 220 4.00 -0.59 0.78
C GLU A 220 2.67 -0.85 1.49
N ILE A 221 2.56 -1.95 2.24
CA ILE A 221 1.34 -2.29 2.98
C ILE A 221 1.02 -1.24 4.06
N LEU A 222 2.01 -0.85 4.86
CA LEU A 222 1.82 0.08 5.99
C LEU A 222 1.41 1.48 5.52
N LEU A 223 2.06 2.00 4.47
CA LEU A 223 1.80 3.35 3.98
C LEU A 223 0.51 3.42 3.18
N ARG A 224 0.23 2.45 2.30
CA ARG A 224 -1.00 2.44 1.50
C ARG A 224 -2.24 2.11 2.31
N GLY A 225 -2.10 1.31 3.37
CA GLY A 225 -3.15 1.06 4.34
C GLY A 225 -3.35 2.20 5.35
N ALA A 226 -2.53 3.25 5.29
CA ALA A 226 -2.53 4.36 6.24
C ALA A 226 -2.39 3.92 7.72
N TYR A 227 -1.75 2.77 7.97
CA TYR A 227 -1.55 2.19 9.30
C TYR A 227 -0.48 2.93 10.11
N VAL A 228 0.46 3.59 9.42
CA VAL A 228 1.58 4.31 10.04
C VAL A 228 1.71 5.70 9.42
N LYS A 229 1.94 6.70 10.27
CA LYS A 229 2.23 8.07 9.87
C LYS A 229 3.68 8.41 10.13
N GLY A 230 4.30 9.13 9.20
CA GLY A 230 5.66 9.64 9.33
C GLY A 230 6.75 8.68 8.83
N ARG A 231 7.70 9.24 8.08
CA ARG A 231 8.75 8.50 7.38
C ARG A 231 9.69 7.72 8.32
N ARG A 232 10.01 8.28 9.48
CA ARG A 232 10.94 7.66 10.45
C ARG A 232 10.32 6.43 11.12
N MET A 233 9.07 6.55 11.57
CA MET A 233 8.35 5.44 12.20
C MET A 233 8.08 4.32 11.20
N ALA A 234 7.68 4.66 9.97
CA ALA A 234 7.52 3.69 8.90
C ALA A 234 8.83 2.93 8.63
N ALA A 235 9.96 3.63 8.48
CA ALA A 235 11.25 2.99 8.26
C ALA A 235 11.65 2.05 9.41
N PHE A 236 11.50 2.50 10.67
CA PHE A 236 11.77 1.66 11.85
C PHE A 236 10.94 0.37 11.84
N LEU A 237 9.62 0.48 11.63
CA LEU A 237 8.73 -0.69 11.60
C LEU A 237 9.03 -1.61 10.43
N CYS A 238 9.38 -1.09 9.25
CA CYS A 238 9.76 -1.91 8.11
C CYS A 238 11.03 -2.73 8.37
N ILE A 239 12.04 -2.10 8.98
CA ILE A 239 13.27 -2.79 9.39
C ILE A 239 12.95 -3.83 10.47
N ALA A 240 12.14 -3.49 11.47
CA ALA A 240 11.76 -4.42 12.54
C ALA A 240 10.99 -5.65 12.00
N ILE A 241 10.07 -5.45 11.05
CA ILE A 241 9.33 -6.55 10.40
C ILE A 241 10.29 -7.44 9.58
N ALA A 242 11.20 -6.85 8.81
CA ALA A 242 12.18 -7.62 8.06
C ALA A 242 13.10 -8.44 8.97
N MET A 243 13.56 -7.84 10.08
CA MET A 243 14.37 -8.54 11.10
C MET A 243 13.59 -9.64 11.82
N MET A 244 12.30 -9.42 12.11
CA MET A 244 11.43 -10.46 12.67
C MET A 244 11.31 -11.64 11.71
N ILE A 245 11.08 -11.38 10.42
CA ILE A 245 11.03 -12.43 9.39
C ILE A 245 12.38 -13.17 9.30
N SER A 246 13.50 -12.44 9.32
CA SER A 246 14.84 -13.03 9.38
C SER A 246 15.01 -13.96 10.59
N ALA A 247 14.72 -13.47 11.79
CA ALA A 247 14.83 -14.27 13.00
C ALA A 247 13.91 -15.50 12.98
N CYS A 248 12.69 -15.39 12.46
CA CYS A 248 11.79 -16.54 12.32
C CYS A 248 12.32 -17.57 11.34
N TYR A 249 12.93 -17.15 10.22
CA TYR A 249 13.52 -18.07 9.25
C TYR A 249 14.66 -18.88 9.88
N GLU A 250 15.62 -18.21 10.52
CA GLU A 250 16.73 -18.86 11.24
C GLU A 250 16.25 -19.86 12.31
N LEU A 251 15.20 -19.51 13.04
CA LEU A 251 14.61 -20.41 14.03
C LEU A 251 13.97 -21.64 13.39
N VAL A 252 13.39 -21.50 12.19
CA VAL A 252 12.85 -22.62 11.42
C VAL A 252 13.99 -23.51 10.91
N GLU A 253 15.09 -22.93 10.43
CA GLU A 253 16.25 -23.70 9.95
C GLU A 253 16.92 -24.48 11.07
N TRP A 254 17.17 -23.81 12.21
CA TRP A 254 17.64 -24.47 13.42
C TRP A 254 16.68 -25.58 13.88
N GLY A 255 15.38 -25.33 13.85
CA GLY A 255 14.37 -26.32 14.20
C GLY A 255 14.36 -27.53 13.26
N ALA A 256 14.51 -27.29 11.94
CA ALA A 256 14.62 -28.35 10.95
C ALA A 256 15.89 -29.19 11.16
N ALA A 257 16.99 -28.54 11.57
CA ALA A 257 18.24 -29.20 11.91
C ALA A 257 18.10 -30.23 13.02
N LEU A 258 17.45 -29.83 14.10
CA LEU A 258 17.19 -30.69 15.24
C LEU A 258 16.27 -31.86 14.89
N ALA A 259 15.33 -31.66 13.96
CA ALA A 259 14.36 -32.68 13.58
C ALA A 259 14.92 -33.72 12.57
N LEU A 260 15.80 -33.32 11.66
CA LEU A 260 16.25 -34.14 10.52
C LEU A 260 17.64 -34.78 10.71
N GLY A 261 18.44 -34.35 11.70
CA GLY A 261 19.78 -34.90 11.95
C GLY A 261 20.81 -34.48 10.89
N GLN A 262 21.82 -35.32 10.61
CA GLN A 262 22.97 -35.00 9.73
C GLN A 262 22.63 -34.58 8.28
N GLY A 263 21.38 -34.78 7.82
CA GLY A 263 20.93 -34.26 6.51
C GLY A 263 20.67 -32.75 6.49
N ALA A 264 20.62 -32.10 7.67
CA ALA A 264 20.33 -30.68 7.75
C ALA A 264 21.56 -29.76 7.61
N ASP A 265 22.78 -30.28 7.78
CA ASP A 265 23.99 -29.46 7.61
C ASP A 265 24.10 -28.89 6.18
N GLU A 266 23.60 -29.63 5.18
CA GLU A 266 23.53 -29.14 3.79
C GLU A 266 22.44 -28.09 3.56
N PHE A 267 21.34 -28.13 4.34
CA PHE A 267 20.30 -27.10 4.30
C PHE A 267 20.71 -25.85 5.07
N LEU A 268 21.33 -25.98 6.26
CA LEU A 268 21.84 -24.83 7.01
C LEU A 268 22.92 -24.04 6.25
N GLY A 269 23.64 -24.66 5.30
CA GLY A 269 24.66 -23.93 4.54
C GLY A 269 25.84 -23.40 5.38
N THR A 270 25.94 -23.76 6.67
CA THR A 270 26.93 -23.24 7.62
C THR A 270 28.36 -23.40 7.16
N GLN A 271 28.66 -24.48 6.43
CA GLN A 271 30.03 -24.81 5.99
C GLN A 271 31.02 -24.81 7.16
N GLY A 272 30.55 -25.13 8.37
CA GLY A 272 31.35 -25.10 9.61
C GLY A 272 31.53 -23.71 10.25
N ASP A 273 30.80 -22.68 9.81
CA ASP A 273 30.78 -21.34 10.41
C ASP A 273 29.83 -21.32 11.63
N PRO A 274 30.33 -21.18 12.87
CA PRO A 274 29.47 -21.12 14.05
C PRO A 274 28.73 -19.77 14.19
N TRP A 275 29.09 -18.77 13.38
CA TRP A 275 28.50 -17.43 13.40
C TRP A 275 27.53 -17.17 12.24
N ASP A 276 27.10 -18.24 11.58
CA ASP A 276 26.32 -18.18 10.35
C ASP A 276 25.06 -17.33 10.50
N THR A 277 24.15 -17.80 11.36
CA THR A 277 22.90 -17.12 11.71
C THR A 277 23.08 -15.65 12.09
N GLN A 278 24.16 -15.29 12.81
CA GLN A 278 24.42 -13.90 13.17
C GLN A 278 24.81 -13.06 11.94
N TRP A 279 25.64 -13.60 11.05
CA TRP A 279 25.98 -12.95 9.79
C TRP A 279 24.76 -12.81 8.88
N ASP A 280 23.90 -13.81 8.85
CA ASP A 280 22.71 -13.83 8.01
C ASP A 280 21.67 -12.81 8.48
N MET A 281 21.37 -12.79 9.79
CA MET A 281 20.57 -11.72 10.39
C MET A 281 21.20 -10.32 10.18
N PHE A 282 22.52 -10.20 10.24
CA PHE A 282 23.20 -8.93 10.00
C PHE A 282 23.08 -8.47 8.53
N MET A 283 23.17 -9.39 7.57
CA MET A 283 22.96 -9.11 6.16
C MET A 283 21.51 -8.70 5.88
N ALA A 284 20.54 -9.34 6.54
CA ALA A 284 19.15 -8.90 6.49
C ALA A 284 18.98 -7.48 7.05
N LEU A 285 19.65 -7.14 8.15
CA LEU A 285 19.62 -5.77 8.69
C LEU A 285 20.17 -4.75 7.69
N ILE A 286 21.30 -5.06 7.03
CA ILE A 286 21.88 -4.20 5.99
C ILE A 286 20.90 -4.05 4.83
N GLY A 287 20.34 -5.14 4.32
CA GLY A 287 19.38 -5.12 3.21
C GLY A 287 18.16 -4.25 3.50
N ALA A 288 17.55 -4.43 4.68
CA ALA A 288 16.41 -3.63 5.12
C ALA A 288 16.76 -2.15 5.29
N SER A 289 17.95 -1.85 5.84
CA SER A 289 18.44 -0.48 6.00
C SER A 289 18.67 0.20 4.65
N ILE A 290 19.32 -0.48 3.70
CA ILE A 290 19.53 0.01 2.33
C ILE A 290 18.19 0.27 1.64
N ALA A 291 17.21 -0.62 1.80
CA ALA A 291 15.88 -0.43 1.25
C ALA A 291 15.24 0.88 1.73
N MET A 292 15.32 1.17 3.02
CA MET A 292 14.76 2.40 3.59
C MET A 292 15.56 3.66 3.23
N LEU A 293 16.89 3.55 3.10
CA LEU A 293 17.76 4.68 2.80
C LEU A 293 17.76 5.07 1.32
N LEU A 294 17.82 4.09 0.43
CA LEU A 294 18.05 4.30 -1.00
C LEU A 294 16.77 4.17 -1.84
N LEU A 295 15.88 3.24 -1.50
CA LEU A 295 14.73 2.90 -2.35
C LEU A 295 13.44 3.59 -1.94
N ALA A 296 13.33 4.09 -0.69
CA ALA A 296 12.10 4.67 -0.17
C ALA A 296 11.52 5.81 -1.03
N ARG A 297 12.35 6.74 -1.51
CA ARG A 297 11.90 7.86 -2.35
C ARG A 297 11.36 7.40 -3.69
N TRP A 298 12.07 6.50 -4.35
CA TRP A 298 11.62 5.95 -5.63
C TRP A 298 10.33 5.13 -5.47
N HIS A 299 10.23 4.39 -4.37
CA HIS A 299 9.03 3.64 -4.02
C HIS A 299 7.82 4.56 -3.76
N ASP A 300 8.02 5.71 -3.11
CA ASP A 300 6.97 6.73 -2.93
C ASP A 300 6.41 7.24 -4.25
N GLU A 301 7.28 7.54 -5.22
CA GLU A 301 6.84 7.98 -6.56
C GLU A 301 6.01 6.90 -7.27
N GLN A 302 6.39 5.63 -7.15
CA GLN A 302 5.64 4.54 -7.76
C GLN A 302 4.31 4.31 -7.05
N MET A 303 4.27 4.36 -5.72
CA MET A 303 3.02 4.28 -4.97
C MET A 303 2.11 5.45 -5.30
N TYR A 304 2.63 6.67 -5.44
CA TYR A 304 1.83 7.83 -5.84
C TYR A 304 1.23 7.65 -7.22
N LYS A 305 1.98 7.14 -8.21
CA LYS A 305 1.44 6.85 -9.55
C LYS A 305 0.36 5.76 -9.50
N LEU A 306 0.56 4.74 -8.67
CA LEU A 306 -0.40 3.65 -8.48
C LEU A 306 -1.69 4.13 -7.78
N HIS A 307 -1.60 5.02 -6.78
CA HIS A 307 -2.76 5.63 -6.13
C HIS A 307 -3.37 6.76 -6.94
N GLY A 308 -2.59 7.51 -7.72
CA GLY A 308 -3.10 8.52 -8.63
C GLY A 308 -3.98 7.92 -9.73
N MET A 309 -3.77 6.63 -10.04
CA MET A 309 -4.70 5.82 -10.85
C MET A 309 -5.92 5.31 -10.06
N LEU A 310 -5.86 5.24 -8.71
CA LEU A 310 -6.92 4.69 -7.87
C LEU A 310 -7.80 5.76 -7.18
N VAL A 311 -7.27 6.86 -6.65
CA VAL A 311 -8.03 7.95 -5.98
C VAL A 311 -7.21 9.26 -5.96
N ARG A 312 -7.80 10.34 -6.53
CA ARG A 312 -7.43 11.73 -6.21
C ARG A 312 -7.68 11.95 -4.72
N ASN A 313 -6.65 12.40 -3.97
CA ASN A 313 -6.63 12.79 -2.55
C ASN A 313 -5.97 11.77 -1.61
N LEU A 314 -4.65 11.88 -1.46
CA LEU A 314 -3.96 11.50 -0.23
C LEU A 314 -3.09 12.68 0.24
N PRO A 315 -3.01 12.94 1.56
CA PRO A 315 -2.27 14.05 2.13
C PRO A 315 -0.78 13.66 2.21
N PHE A 316 -0.10 13.66 1.08
CA PHE A 316 1.37 13.71 1.09
C PHE A 316 1.78 15.18 1.24
N GLY A 317 1.59 15.70 2.45
CA GLY A 317 2.00 17.04 2.85
C GLY A 317 2.92 16.97 4.06
N ALA A 318 4.17 17.40 3.82
CA ALA A 318 5.26 17.71 4.76
C ALA A 318 5.95 16.55 5.51
#